data_AF-A0A9W6KZV1-F1
#
_entry.id   AF-A0A9W6KZV1-F1
#
_cell.length_a   1.000
_cell.length_b   1.000
_cell.length_c   1.000
_cell.angle_alpha   90.00
_cell.angle_beta   90.00
_cell.angle_gamma   90.00
#
_symmetry.space_group_name_H-M   'P 1'
#
loop_
_entity.id
_entity.type
_entity.pdbx_description
1 polymer ?
#
loop_
_entity_poly.entity_id
_entity_poly.type
_entity_poly.pdbx_seq_one_letter_code
_entity_poly.pdbx_strand_id
1 'polypeptide(L)'
;MRVVSPDGRWLFDGDRIRGDGAAERPETIDFFERWTFARFLADGVLALAFESGQPWADYGSYGDRYGGVQIMVHEPDGPGWTCRALEYDYRAHDERFEPSGVVWHPRGVLGWVHGSLYVQVLRTPRVTTSVLDRDSDTGPYWSHEPAGVWRTVALDGTGRMCRVEGDDGFLVLDLQRRLSSTDGISWDPISVA
;
A
#
# COMPACT_ATOMS: atom_id res chain seq x y z
N MET A 1 16.00 1.89 -14.48
CA MET A 1 15.59 3.12 -15.19
C MET A 1 15.50 4.20 -14.14
N ARG A 2 16.23 5.30 -14.32
CA ARG A 2 16.24 6.40 -13.35
C ARG A 2 14.99 7.26 -13.52
N VAL A 3 14.19 7.39 -12.47
CA VAL A 3 13.00 8.24 -12.45
C VAL A 3 13.16 9.29 -11.36
N VAL A 4 12.71 10.51 -11.62
CA VAL A 4 12.81 11.63 -10.68
C VAL A 4 11.39 12.15 -10.42
N SER A 5 11.07 12.51 -9.17
CA SER A 5 9.77 13.11 -8.84
C SER A 5 9.53 14.41 -9.60
N PRO A 6 8.25 14.80 -9.80
CA PRO A 6 7.89 16.10 -10.36
C PRO A 6 8.58 17.30 -9.71
N ASP A 7 8.86 17.27 -8.40
CA ASP A 7 9.55 18.32 -7.64
C ASP A 7 11.08 18.14 -7.58
N GLY A 8 11.63 17.11 -8.22
CA GLY A 8 13.07 16.85 -8.27
C GLY A 8 13.69 16.23 -7.01
N ARG A 9 12.92 16.07 -5.93
CA ARG A 9 13.42 15.65 -4.59
C ARG A 9 13.70 14.16 -4.47
N TRP A 10 12.87 13.35 -5.11
CA TRP A 10 12.95 11.90 -5.04
C TRP A 10 13.57 11.36 -6.31
N LEU A 11 14.56 10.49 -6.17
CA LEU A 11 15.18 9.82 -7.29
C LEU A 11 15.12 8.32 -7.08
N PHE A 12 14.72 7.59 -8.11
CA PHE A 12 14.51 6.15 -8.06
C PHE A 12 15.36 5.50 -9.12
N ASP A 13 16.07 4.44 -8.75
CA ASP A 13 16.78 3.61 -9.72
C ASP A 13 16.19 2.20 -9.72
N GLY A 14 15.03 2.06 -10.37
CA GLY A 14 14.27 0.81 -10.34
C GLY A 14 13.45 0.65 -9.07
N ASP A 15 13.99 -0.06 -8.08
CA ASP A 15 13.33 -0.48 -6.84
C ASP A 15 13.73 0.37 -5.61
N ARG A 16 14.85 1.10 -5.71
CA ARG A 16 15.45 1.83 -4.59
C ARG A 16 15.39 3.34 -4.75
N ILE A 17 15.09 4.00 -3.64
CA ILE A 17 15.16 5.44 -3.50
C ILE A 17 16.62 5.87 -3.30
N ARG A 18 17.02 6.92 -3.99
CA ARG A 18 18.31 7.61 -3.93
C ARG A 18 18.02 9.12 -3.91
N GLY A 19 18.92 9.95 -3.38
CA GLY A 19 18.72 11.40 -3.29
C GLY A 19 18.12 11.87 -1.97
N ASP A 20 17.92 13.18 -1.82
CA ASP A 20 17.54 13.81 -0.55
C ASP A 20 16.18 13.31 -0.03
N GLY A 21 15.25 12.92 -0.92
CA GLY A 21 14.02 12.23 -0.56
C GLY A 21 14.23 10.89 0.17
N ALA A 22 15.35 10.19 -0.04
CA ALA A 22 15.68 8.99 0.73
C ALA A 22 15.94 9.28 2.23
N ALA A 23 16.23 10.54 2.57
CA ALA A 23 16.38 11.03 3.93
C ALA A 23 15.09 11.67 4.47
N GLU A 24 14.05 11.86 3.64
CA GLU A 24 12.72 12.21 4.15
C GLU A 24 12.26 11.04 5.02
N ARG A 25 12.29 11.26 6.33
CA ARG A 25 11.66 10.37 7.30
C ARG A 25 10.17 10.56 7.10
N PRO A 26 9.43 9.50 6.78
CA PRO A 26 8.00 9.56 6.95
C PRO A 26 7.76 9.80 8.43
N GLU A 27 7.27 10.98 8.75
CA GLU A 27 6.57 11.18 10.00
C GLU A 27 5.59 10.00 10.10
N THR A 28 5.56 9.28 11.22
CA THR A 28 4.61 8.19 11.56
C THR A 28 4.97 6.73 11.22
N ILE A 29 6.18 6.39 10.75
CA ILE A 29 6.61 4.97 10.73
C ILE A 29 7.46 4.65 11.95
N ASP A 30 6.88 3.89 12.88
CA ASP A 30 7.59 3.44 14.06
C ASP A 30 8.66 2.41 13.68
N PHE A 31 9.86 2.60 14.22
CA PHE A 31 11.02 1.72 14.01
C PHE A 31 11.40 1.49 12.54
N PHE A 32 11.20 2.49 11.68
CA PHE A 32 11.58 2.44 10.27
C PHE A 32 13.04 1.99 10.10
N GLU A 33 13.25 0.93 9.31
CA GLU A 33 14.58 0.44 8.97
C GLU A 33 15.02 0.92 7.59
N ARG A 34 14.19 0.65 6.57
CA ARG A 34 14.53 0.96 5.18
C ARG A 34 13.31 0.95 4.26
N TRP A 35 13.48 1.63 3.13
CA TRP A 35 12.64 1.47 1.96
C TRP A 35 13.01 0.20 1.19
N THR A 36 12.00 -0.56 0.75
CA THR A 36 12.17 -1.79 -0.04
C THR A 36 11.61 -1.70 -1.44
N PHE A 37 10.69 -0.77 -1.68
CA PHE A 37 10.05 -0.54 -2.97
C PHE A 37 9.70 0.93 -3.15
N ALA A 38 9.74 1.40 -4.39
CA ALA A 38 9.16 2.67 -4.77
C ALA A 38 8.67 2.68 -6.23
N ARG A 39 7.55 3.34 -6.48
CA ARG A 39 6.98 3.47 -7.83
C ARG A 39 6.10 4.70 -7.97
N PHE A 40 6.29 5.46 -9.03
CA PHE A 40 5.30 6.46 -9.44
C PHE A 40 4.09 5.78 -10.07
N LEU A 41 2.92 6.10 -9.52
CA LEU A 41 1.64 5.81 -10.12
C LEU A 41 1.20 7.03 -10.94
N ALA A 42 0.02 6.96 -11.55
CA ALA A 42 -0.56 8.09 -12.27
C ALA A 42 -0.79 9.31 -11.36
N ASP A 43 -0.98 10.48 -11.98
CA ASP A 43 -1.48 11.70 -11.33
C ASP A 43 -0.65 12.22 -10.13
N GLY A 44 0.68 12.08 -10.21
CA GLY A 44 1.58 12.63 -9.18
C GLY A 44 1.53 11.84 -7.87
N VAL A 45 1.20 10.56 -7.94
CA VAL A 45 1.18 9.65 -6.79
C VAL A 45 2.48 8.85 -6.74
N LEU A 46 3.06 8.73 -5.54
CA LEU A 46 4.23 7.92 -5.25
C LEU A 46 3.84 6.84 -4.24
N ALA A 47 4.00 5.58 -4.64
CA ALA A 47 3.86 4.44 -3.76
C ALA A 47 5.23 4.02 -3.24
N LEU A 48 5.32 3.77 -1.94
CA LEU A 48 6.52 3.35 -1.22
C LEU A 48 6.19 2.09 -0.43
N ALA A 49 7.14 1.17 -0.33
CA ALA A 49 7.08 0.11 0.67
C ALA A 49 8.30 0.15 1.57
N PHE A 50 8.10 -0.19 2.83
CA PHE A 50 9.11 -0.13 3.86
C PHE A 50 9.15 -1.42 4.67
N GLU A 51 10.26 -1.60 5.35
CA GLU A 51 10.40 -2.49 6.49
C GLU A 51 10.63 -1.66 7.76
N SER A 52 9.98 -2.08 8.84
CA SER A 52 10.27 -1.62 10.18
C SER A 52 10.52 -2.81 11.12
N GLY A 53 11.32 -2.57 12.16
CA GLY A 53 11.74 -3.63 13.07
C GLY A 53 12.01 -3.10 14.46
N GLN A 54 11.29 -3.62 15.46
CA GLN A 54 11.60 -3.35 16.85
C GLN A 54 12.91 -4.05 17.26
N PRO A 55 13.77 -3.40 18.07
CA PRO A 55 14.93 -4.07 18.62
C PRO A 55 14.51 -5.19 19.58
N TRP A 56 15.20 -6.34 19.48
CA TRP A 56 15.10 -7.44 20.44
C TRP A 56 15.48 -6.96 21.85
N ALA A 57 14.64 -7.24 22.86
CA ALA A 57 14.95 -6.94 24.26
C ALA A 57 15.26 -8.22 25.05
N ASP A 58 16.11 -8.12 26.08
CA ASP A 58 16.58 -9.25 26.91
C ASP A 58 15.46 -10.02 27.66
N TYR A 59 14.23 -9.48 27.69
CA TYR A 59 13.05 -10.11 28.29
C TYR A 59 12.04 -10.67 27.26
N GLY A 60 12.39 -10.71 25.97
CA GLY A 60 11.58 -11.25 24.88
C GLY A 60 11.45 -10.32 23.68
N SER A 61 10.93 -10.85 22.56
CA SER A 61 10.48 -10.03 21.43
C SER A 61 9.16 -9.35 21.78
N TYR A 62 9.03 -8.05 21.48
CA TYR A 62 7.75 -7.34 21.54
C TYR A 62 6.92 -7.46 20.25
N GLY A 63 7.40 -8.17 19.23
CA GLY A 63 6.63 -8.44 18.02
C GLY A 63 7.47 -8.67 16.78
N ASP A 64 6.78 -9.08 15.73
CA ASP A 64 7.30 -9.38 14.40
C ASP A 64 7.93 -8.16 13.70
N ARG A 65 8.71 -8.39 12.62
CA ARG A 65 9.06 -7.30 11.70
C ARG A 65 7.83 -6.92 10.90
N TYR A 66 7.70 -5.64 10.60
CA TYR A 66 6.56 -5.14 9.83
C TYR A 66 7.01 -4.75 8.44
N GLY A 67 6.29 -5.25 7.44
CA GLY A 67 6.24 -4.62 6.14
C GLY A 67 5.17 -3.54 6.14
N GLY A 68 5.18 -2.66 5.15
CA GLY A 68 4.06 -1.76 4.96
C GLY A 68 4.16 -0.94 3.69
N VAL A 69 3.03 -0.35 3.31
CA VAL A 69 2.91 0.50 2.13
C VAL A 69 2.51 1.90 2.57
N GLN A 70 3.18 2.89 1.99
CA GLN A 70 2.85 4.30 2.14
C GLN A 70 2.57 4.94 0.79
N ILE A 71 1.52 5.75 0.72
CA ILE A 71 1.15 6.52 -0.47
C ILE A 71 1.39 8.00 -0.18
N MET A 72 2.24 8.61 -1.02
CA MET A 72 2.48 10.04 -1.05
C MET A 72 1.81 10.63 -2.28
N VAL A 73 1.18 11.79 -2.15
CA VAL A 73 0.56 12.52 -3.27
C VAL A 73 1.18 13.91 -3.36
N HIS A 74 1.58 14.31 -4.56
CA HIS A 74 2.11 15.63 -4.80
C HIS A 74 0.96 16.64 -4.92
N GLU A 75 0.94 17.65 -4.06
CA GLU A 75 0.02 18.78 -4.10
C GLU A 75 0.74 20.00 -4.68
N PRO A 76 0.54 20.33 -5.98
CA PRO A 76 1.31 21.39 -6.64
C PRO A 76 1.11 22.77 -6.01
N ASP A 77 -0.10 23.02 -5.52
CA ASP A 77 -0.49 24.28 -4.87
C ASP A 77 -0.41 24.20 -3.32
N GLY A 78 0.11 23.09 -2.79
CA GLY A 78 0.15 22.77 -1.37
C GLY A 78 1.57 22.74 -0.79
N PRO A 79 1.79 22.06 0.36
CA PRO A 79 3.11 21.92 0.98
C PRO A 79 4.07 21.00 0.21
N GLY A 80 3.70 20.51 -0.98
CA GLY A 80 4.44 19.52 -1.75
C GLY A 80 3.85 18.13 -1.58
N TRP A 81 4.68 17.15 -1.20
CA TRP A 81 4.24 15.77 -0.98
C TRP A 81 3.51 15.59 0.35
N THR A 82 2.35 14.94 0.31
CA THR A 82 1.56 14.62 1.51
C THR A 82 1.28 13.13 1.61
N CYS A 83 1.38 12.57 2.81
CA CYS A 83 0.98 11.20 3.08
C CYS A 83 -0.54 11.08 3.00
N ARG A 84 -1.03 10.17 2.17
CA ARG A 84 -2.46 9.88 1.98
C ARG A 84 -2.87 8.49 2.44
N ALA A 85 -1.96 7.53 2.50
CA ALA A 85 -2.23 6.24 3.10
C ALA A 85 -0.96 5.66 3.70
N LEU A 86 -1.12 4.91 4.78
CA LEU A 86 -0.07 4.15 5.44
C LEU A 86 -0.73 2.93 6.07
N GLU A 87 -0.34 1.75 5.61
CA GLU A 87 -0.84 0.47 6.10
C GLU A 87 0.32 -0.47 6.41
N TYR A 88 0.22 -1.17 7.53
CA TYR A 88 1.18 -2.17 7.96
C TYR A 88 0.72 -3.56 7.52
N ASP A 89 1.69 -4.40 7.17
CA ASP A 89 1.52 -5.80 6.80
C ASP A 89 2.31 -6.65 7.82
N TYR A 90 1.58 -7.42 8.64
CA TYR A 90 2.14 -8.23 9.72
C TYR A 90 2.73 -9.52 9.15
N ARG A 91 4.05 -9.70 9.25
CA ARG A 91 4.80 -10.78 8.59
C ARG A 91 5.82 -11.44 9.51
N ALA A 92 6.30 -12.61 9.13
CA ALA A 92 7.38 -13.26 9.89
C ALA A 92 8.68 -12.43 9.85
N HIS A 93 9.49 -12.51 10.92
CA HIS A 93 10.71 -11.71 11.10
C HIS A 93 11.77 -11.83 9.98
N ASP A 94 11.83 -12.97 9.29
CA ASP A 94 12.78 -13.26 8.22
C ASP A 94 12.22 -13.04 6.81
N GLU A 95 10.94 -12.70 6.70
CA GLU A 95 10.30 -12.40 5.42
C GLU A 95 10.65 -10.97 5.00
N ARG A 96 11.27 -10.84 3.82
CA ARG A 96 11.51 -9.53 3.21
C ARG A 96 10.20 -9.00 2.63
N PHE A 97 9.83 -7.76 2.94
CA PHE A 97 8.64 -7.13 2.36
C PHE A 97 8.99 -6.34 1.11
N GLU A 98 8.67 -6.88 -0.07
CA GLU A 98 8.86 -6.19 -1.35
C GLU A 98 7.65 -6.46 -2.27
N PRO A 99 6.62 -5.60 -2.28
CA PRO A 99 5.42 -5.86 -3.06
C PRO A 99 5.72 -5.86 -4.56
N SER A 100 5.12 -6.81 -5.29
CA SER A 100 5.22 -6.89 -6.75
C SER A 100 4.31 -5.87 -7.46
N GLY A 101 3.22 -5.47 -6.80
CA GLY A 101 2.29 -4.46 -7.29
C GLY A 101 1.68 -3.66 -6.15
N VAL A 102 1.43 -2.38 -6.40
CA VAL A 102 0.72 -1.45 -5.51
C VAL A 102 -0.23 -0.62 -6.35
N VAL A 103 -1.45 -0.44 -5.87
CA VAL A 103 -2.49 0.40 -6.47
C VAL A 103 -3.08 1.34 -5.44
N TRP A 104 -3.44 2.54 -5.89
CA TRP A 104 -4.09 3.55 -5.08
C TRP A 104 -5.19 4.24 -5.89
N HIS A 105 -6.28 4.60 -5.21
CA HIS A 105 -7.30 5.49 -5.76
C HIS A 105 -7.72 6.55 -4.73
N PRO A 106 -7.92 7.82 -5.13
CA PRO A 106 -8.30 8.92 -4.23
C PRO A 106 -9.61 8.73 -3.46
N ARG A 107 -10.43 7.73 -3.81
CA ARG A 107 -11.61 7.31 -3.02
C ARG A 107 -11.26 6.61 -1.71
N GLY A 108 -9.96 6.44 -1.42
CA GLY A 108 -9.50 5.71 -0.26
C GLY A 108 -9.43 4.20 -0.52
N VAL A 109 -9.00 3.80 -1.72
CA VAL A 109 -8.72 2.40 -2.03
C VAL A 109 -7.21 2.23 -2.14
N LEU A 110 -6.66 1.34 -1.33
CA LEU A 110 -5.26 0.93 -1.38
C LEU A 110 -5.23 -0.59 -1.54
N GLY A 111 -4.38 -1.09 -2.42
CA GLY A 111 -4.09 -2.51 -2.48
C GLY A 111 -2.66 -2.78 -2.89
N TRP A 112 -2.11 -3.90 -2.44
CA TRP A 112 -0.78 -4.36 -2.81
C TRP A 112 -0.73 -5.88 -2.90
N VAL A 113 0.26 -6.38 -3.63
CA VAL A 113 0.51 -7.81 -3.79
C VAL A 113 1.89 -8.13 -3.24
N HIS A 114 1.93 -9.06 -2.28
CA HIS A 114 3.14 -9.64 -1.71
C HIS A 114 2.90 -11.14 -1.44
N GLY A 115 2.97 -11.95 -2.51
CA GLY A 115 2.51 -13.35 -2.51
C GLY A 115 0.99 -13.48 -2.54
N SER A 116 0.30 -12.77 -1.64
CA SER A 116 -1.15 -12.61 -1.59
C SER A 116 -1.55 -11.17 -1.90
N LEU A 117 -2.81 -10.94 -2.26
CA LEU A 117 -3.38 -9.61 -2.39
C LEU A 117 -3.85 -9.14 -1.01
N TYR A 118 -3.56 -7.88 -0.72
CA TYR A 118 -4.19 -7.11 0.36
C TYR A 118 -4.91 -5.95 -0.30
N VAL A 119 -6.19 -5.78 -0.01
CA VAL A 119 -6.95 -4.61 -0.43
C VAL A 119 -7.73 -4.03 0.74
N GLN A 120 -7.66 -2.71 0.88
CA GLN A 120 -8.37 -1.95 1.89
C GLN A 120 -9.19 -0.85 1.21
N VAL A 121 -10.43 -0.71 1.66
CA VAL A 121 -11.33 0.37 1.26
C VAL A 121 -11.66 1.18 2.50
N LEU A 122 -11.37 2.47 2.48
CA LEU A 122 -11.66 3.40 3.57
C LEU A 122 -13.08 3.95 3.44
N ARG A 123 -13.71 4.31 4.58
CA ARG A 123 -15.03 4.96 4.60
C ARG A 123 -14.98 6.34 3.96
N THR A 124 -13.87 7.03 4.16
CA THR A 124 -13.60 8.37 3.66
C THR A 124 -12.12 8.41 3.29
N PRO A 125 -11.72 9.08 2.19
CA PRO A 125 -10.31 9.28 1.89
C PRO A 125 -9.59 9.94 3.09
N ARG A 126 -8.38 9.48 3.39
CA ARG A 126 -7.54 10.10 4.42
C ARG A 126 -7.08 11.48 3.92
N VAL A 127 -7.43 12.53 4.66
CA VAL A 127 -7.11 13.94 4.31
C VAL A 127 -5.97 14.54 5.17
N THR A 128 -5.44 13.84 6.17
CA THR A 128 -4.52 14.44 7.18
C THR A 128 -3.13 13.83 7.17
N THR A 129 -2.21 14.59 7.77
CA THR A 129 -0.77 14.39 7.90
C THR A 129 -0.33 13.53 9.09
N SER A 130 -1.23 13.17 10.00
CA SER A 130 -0.93 12.34 11.19
C SER A 130 -1.78 11.06 11.17
N VAL A 131 -1.12 9.90 11.09
CA VAL A 131 -1.75 8.57 11.15
C VAL A 131 -1.97 8.10 12.59
N LEU A 132 -1.21 8.66 13.56
CA LEU A 132 -1.29 8.31 14.99
C LEU A 132 -2.60 8.76 15.64
N ASP A 133 -3.26 9.79 15.12
CA ASP A 133 -4.54 10.29 15.66
C ASP A 133 -5.77 9.49 15.15
N ARG A 134 -5.59 8.39 14.38
CA ARG A 134 -6.64 7.92 13.46
C ARG A 134 -7.15 6.48 13.57
N ASP A 135 -6.54 5.63 14.39
CA ASP A 135 -7.06 4.26 14.55
C ASP A 135 -8.47 4.22 15.16
N SER A 136 -9.00 5.32 15.73
CA SER A 136 -10.35 5.37 16.31
C SER A 136 -11.45 5.96 15.39
N ASP A 137 -11.15 6.90 14.48
CA ASP A 137 -12.20 7.79 13.94
C ASP A 137 -12.49 7.63 12.43
N THR A 138 -11.59 7.03 11.65
CA THR A 138 -11.73 6.91 10.17
C THR A 138 -11.40 5.53 9.61
N GLY A 139 -11.47 4.49 10.46
CA GLY A 139 -11.04 3.13 10.15
C GLY A 139 -11.59 2.53 8.85
N PRO A 140 -11.00 1.42 8.37
CA PRO A 140 -11.37 0.80 7.11
C PRO A 140 -12.89 0.53 7.06
N TYR A 141 -13.50 0.80 5.89
CA TYR A 141 -14.86 0.36 5.62
C TYR A 141 -14.91 -1.17 5.55
N TRP A 142 -13.89 -1.77 4.93
CA TRP A 142 -13.56 -3.19 4.96
C TRP A 142 -12.18 -3.42 4.32
N SER A 143 -11.60 -4.57 4.60
CA SER A 143 -10.41 -5.11 3.93
C SER A 143 -10.68 -6.54 3.46
N HIS A 144 -9.85 -7.02 2.53
CA HIS A 144 -9.92 -8.39 2.06
C HIS A 144 -8.58 -8.89 1.54
N GLU A 145 -8.33 -10.16 1.79
CA GLU A 145 -7.13 -10.89 1.39
C GLU A 145 -7.55 -12.17 0.67
N PRO A 146 -7.81 -12.13 -0.65
CA PRO A 146 -8.21 -13.32 -1.37
C PRO A 146 -7.04 -14.30 -1.46
N ALA A 147 -7.31 -15.56 -1.12
CA ALA A 147 -6.35 -16.64 -1.29
C ALA A 147 -5.92 -16.76 -2.76
N GLY A 148 -4.64 -17.07 -2.97
CA GLY A 148 -4.06 -17.27 -4.30
C GLY A 148 -2.65 -16.69 -4.37
N VAL A 149 -1.89 -17.12 -5.38
CA VAL A 149 -0.54 -16.61 -5.68
C VAL A 149 -0.67 -15.53 -6.74
N TRP A 150 -0.84 -14.29 -6.27
CA TRP A 150 -1.03 -13.12 -7.12
C TRP A 150 0.31 -12.47 -7.46
N ARG A 151 0.38 -11.83 -8.63
CA ARG A 151 1.61 -11.14 -9.11
C ARG A 151 1.35 -9.69 -9.46
N THR A 152 0.18 -9.39 -10.03
CA THR A 152 -0.18 -8.04 -10.46
C THR A 152 -1.51 -7.62 -9.84
N VAL A 153 -1.70 -6.32 -9.71
CA VAL A 153 -2.94 -5.70 -9.25
C VAL A 153 -3.17 -4.41 -10.04
N ALA A 154 -4.43 -4.18 -10.43
CA ALA A 154 -4.86 -3.00 -11.15
C ALA A 154 -6.24 -2.53 -10.64
N LEU A 155 -6.44 -1.21 -10.62
CA LEU A 155 -7.75 -0.59 -10.40
C LEU A 155 -8.28 -0.04 -11.73
N ASP A 156 -9.60 -0.06 -11.90
CA ASP A 156 -10.23 0.74 -12.94
C ASP A 156 -10.17 2.24 -12.61
N GLY A 157 -10.46 3.09 -13.60
CA GLY A 157 -10.43 4.55 -13.42
C GLY A 157 -11.44 5.09 -12.41
N THR A 158 -12.37 4.26 -11.92
CA THR A 158 -13.32 4.65 -10.87
C THR A 158 -12.89 4.20 -9.46
N GLY A 159 -11.85 3.37 -9.38
CA GLY A 159 -11.41 2.70 -8.14
C GLY A 159 -12.43 1.72 -7.57
N ARG A 160 -13.42 1.30 -8.35
CA ARG A 160 -14.47 0.35 -7.91
C ARG A 160 -14.07 -1.07 -8.22
N MET A 161 -13.48 -1.30 -9.39
CA MET A 161 -13.10 -2.63 -9.82
C MET A 161 -11.61 -2.82 -9.57
N CYS A 162 -11.27 -3.87 -8.83
CA CYS A 162 -9.90 -4.31 -8.67
C CYS A 162 -9.71 -5.62 -9.42
N ARG A 163 -8.67 -5.71 -10.24
CA ARG A 163 -8.30 -6.93 -10.94
C ARG A 163 -6.92 -7.36 -10.47
N VAL A 164 -6.79 -8.61 -10.06
CA VAL A 164 -5.51 -9.26 -9.78
C VAL A 164 -5.28 -10.40 -10.72
N GLU A 165 -4.02 -10.62 -11.08
CA GLU A 165 -3.59 -11.72 -11.93
C GLU A 165 -2.36 -12.39 -11.33
N GLY A 166 -2.29 -13.71 -11.50
CA GLY A 166 -1.29 -14.55 -10.86
C GLY A 166 -1.19 -15.92 -11.49
N ASP A 167 -0.56 -16.85 -10.77
CA ASP A 167 -0.42 -18.23 -11.25
C ASP A 167 -1.75 -18.99 -11.25
N ASP A 168 -2.69 -18.56 -10.40
CA ASP A 168 -4.04 -19.11 -10.30
C ASP A 168 -5.03 -18.49 -11.30
N GLY A 169 -4.54 -17.70 -12.27
CA GLY A 169 -5.38 -17.01 -13.26
C GLY A 169 -5.66 -15.56 -12.86
N PHE A 170 -6.93 -15.18 -12.83
CA PHE A 170 -7.34 -13.83 -12.44
C PHE A 170 -8.54 -13.83 -11.49
N LEU A 171 -8.62 -12.75 -10.71
CA LEU A 171 -9.77 -12.45 -9.86
C LEU A 171 -10.15 -10.97 -10.05
N VAL A 172 -11.44 -10.72 -10.17
CA VAL A 172 -12.00 -9.37 -10.23
C VAL A 172 -12.85 -9.14 -8.98
N LEU A 173 -12.63 -8.01 -8.31
CA LEU A 173 -13.37 -7.59 -7.14
C LEU A 173 -14.19 -6.34 -7.48
N ASP A 174 -15.49 -6.36 -7.20
CA ASP A 174 -16.31 -5.15 -7.09
C ASP A 174 -16.21 -4.66 -5.64
N LEU A 175 -15.34 -3.67 -5.41
CA LEU A 175 -15.01 -3.20 -4.08
C LEU A 175 -16.15 -2.45 -3.39
N GLN A 176 -17.13 -1.98 -4.16
CA GLN A 176 -18.29 -1.28 -3.63
C GLN A 176 -19.39 -2.26 -3.25
N ARG A 177 -19.65 -3.26 -4.10
CA ARG A 177 -20.69 -4.28 -3.85
C ARG A 177 -20.19 -5.45 -3.00
N ARG A 178 -18.88 -5.54 -2.76
CA ARG A 178 -18.20 -6.65 -2.06
C ARG A 178 -18.49 -7.97 -2.75
N LEU A 179 -18.24 -8.00 -4.06
CA LEU A 179 -18.40 -9.19 -4.88
C LEU A 179 -17.06 -9.56 -5.51
N SER A 180 -16.83 -10.85 -5.73
CA SER A 180 -15.68 -11.38 -6.44
C SER A 180 -16.13 -12.22 -7.64
N SER A 181 -15.28 -12.30 -8.66
CA SER A 181 -15.51 -13.07 -9.87
C SER A 181 -14.20 -13.58 -10.45
N THR A 182 -14.15 -14.85 -10.84
CA THR A 182 -13.00 -15.49 -11.50
C THR A 182 -13.18 -15.64 -13.01
N ASP A 183 -14.37 -15.36 -13.55
CA ASP A 183 -14.72 -15.45 -14.97
C ASP A 183 -15.16 -14.08 -15.56
N GLY A 184 -15.37 -13.07 -14.72
CA GLY A 184 -15.88 -11.75 -15.09
C GLY A 184 -17.40 -11.70 -15.35
N ILE A 185 -18.12 -12.82 -15.14
CA ILE A 185 -19.53 -13.00 -15.48
C ILE A 185 -20.34 -13.37 -14.23
N SER A 186 -19.88 -14.39 -13.51
CA SER A 186 -20.50 -14.92 -12.29
C SER A 186 -19.90 -14.20 -11.08
N TRP A 187 -20.74 -13.79 -10.12
CA TRP A 187 -20.32 -12.97 -8.99
C TRP A 187 -20.76 -13.58 -7.68
N ASP A 188 -19.79 -13.78 -6.78
CA ASP A 188 -20.00 -14.32 -5.45
C ASP A 188 -19.78 -13.24 -4.38
N PRO A 189 -20.57 -13.22 -3.29
CA PRO A 189 -20.33 -12.34 -2.17
C PRO A 189 -18.97 -12.58 -1.52
N ILE A 190 -18.26 -11.50 -1.21
CA ILE A 190 -17.06 -11.54 -0.38
C ILE A 190 -17.49 -11.59 1.09
N SER A 191 -17.22 -12.71 1.74
CA SER A 191 -17.37 -12.84 3.19
C SER A 191 -16.30 -11.99 3.88
N VAL A 192 -16.73 -10.99 4.65
CA VAL A 192 -15.88 -10.26 5.59
C VAL A 192 -15.93 -10.99 6.93
N ALA A 193 -14.76 -11.39 7.42
CA ALA A 193 -14.58 -11.91 8.78
C ALA A 193 -14.57 -10.77 9.81
#